data_AF-A0A1B6J098-F1
#
_entry.id   AF-A0A1B6J098-F1
#
_cell.length_a   1.000
_cell.length_b   1.000
_cell.length_c   1.000
_cell.angle_alpha   90.00
_cell.angle_beta   90.00
_cell.angle_gamma   90.00
#
_symmetry.space_group_name_H-M   'P 1'
#
loop_
_entity.id
_entity.type
_entity.pdbx_description
1 polymer ?
#
loop_
_entity_poly.entity_id
_entity_poly.type
_entity_poly.pdbx_seq_one_letter_code
_entity_poly.pdbx_strand_id
1 'polypeptide(L)'
;SLSMVSLYAQIGCYVPAARATLPIFDKIFMRIGARDHGSAGLSTFMVEMLDLARILKLATSKSLILIDELGRGTAALDGLSIVSAVKEHIVELKAYAVMATHFSELSDNATFNLKMAVSGNLVTYRLEPG
;
A
#
# COMPACT_ATOMS: atom_id res chain seq x y z
N SER A 1 2.05 9.55 -7.60
CA SER A 1 3.21 8.65 -7.47
C SER A 1 3.04 7.38 -8.31
N LEU A 2 2.18 6.41 -7.99
CA LEU A 2 1.97 5.21 -8.85
C LEU A 2 0.54 5.03 -9.37
N SER A 3 -0.47 5.30 -8.52
CA SER A 3 -1.89 5.24 -8.92
C SER A 3 -2.21 6.19 -10.08
N MET A 4 -1.71 7.43 -10.01
CA MET A 4 -1.88 8.42 -11.08
C MET A 4 -1.23 7.98 -12.40
N VAL A 5 -0.03 7.40 -12.34
CA VAL A 5 0.67 6.87 -13.53
C VAL A 5 -0.16 5.76 -14.18
N SER A 6 -0.70 4.85 -13.36
CA SER A 6 -1.56 3.75 -13.81
C SER A 6 -2.87 4.25 -14.42
N LEU A 7 -3.51 5.24 -13.79
CA LEU A 7 -4.74 5.86 -14.29
C LEU A 7 -4.51 6.60 -15.61
N TYR A 8 -3.48 7.45 -15.68
CA TYR A 8 -3.15 8.22 -16.90
C TYR A 8 -2.84 7.31 -18.08
N ALA A 9 -2.08 6.23 -17.86
CA ALA A 9 -1.84 5.24 -18.89
C ALA A 9 -3.14 4.60 -19.41
N GLN A 10 -4.07 4.23 -18.50
CA GLN A 10 -5.33 3.58 -18.87
C GLN A 10 -6.36 4.50 -19.53
N ILE A 11 -6.27 5.82 -19.35
CA ILE A 11 -7.10 6.81 -20.08
C ILE A 11 -6.44 7.29 -21.38
N GLY A 12 -5.27 6.77 -21.74
CA GLY A 12 -4.56 7.11 -22.98
C GLY A 12 -3.69 8.37 -22.90
N CYS A 13 -3.37 8.85 -21.70
CA CYS A 13 -2.47 10.00 -21.51
C CYS A 13 -1.00 9.57 -21.45
N TYR A 14 -0.11 10.50 -21.82
CA TYR A 14 1.30 10.40 -21.43
C TYR A 14 1.44 10.39 -19.90
N VAL A 15 2.45 9.67 -19.41
CA VAL A 15 2.72 9.53 -17.98
C VAL A 15 4.02 10.22 -17.60
N PRO A 16 4.15 10.73 -16.35
CA PRO A 16 5.36 11.41 -15.88
C PRO A 16 6.46 10.41 -15.52
N ALA A 17 7.07 9.78 -16.53
CA ALA A 17 8.19 8.86 -16.39
C ALA A 17 9.07 8.89 -17.65
N ALA A 18 10.37 8.65 -17.51
CA ALA A 18 11.25 8.47 -18.66
C ALA A 18 10.85 7.25 -19.51
N ARG A 19 10.37 6.18 -18.84
CA ARG A 19 9.78 4.99 -19.44
C ARG A 19 8.80 4.36 -18.44
N ALA A 20 7.67 3.87 -18.93
CA ALA A 20 6.72 3.09 -18.13
C ALA A 20 6.20 1.89 -18.93
N THR A 21 6.14 0.73 -18.29
CA THR A 21 5.47 -0.47 -18.80
C THR A 21 4.56 -0.96 -17.70
N LEU A 22 3.25 -0.93 -17.95
CA LEU A 22 2.21 -1.14 -16.95
C LEU A 22 1.23 -2.19 -17.45
N PRO A 23 0.76 -3.11 -16.59
CA PRO A 23 -0.38 -3.96 -16.93
C PRO A 23 -1.67 -3.13 -16.96
N ILE A 24 -2.75 -3.71 -17.51
CA ILE A 24 -4.09 -3.14 -17.41
C ILE A 24 -4.70 -3.63 -16.08
N PHE A 25 -4.87 -2.70 -15.15
CA PHE A 25 -5.48 -2.97 -13.86
C PHE A 25 -7.01 -2.93 -13.96
N ASP A 26 -7.68 -3.90 -13.33
CA ASP A 26 -9.14 -3.93 -13.26
C ASP A 26 -9.68 -2.94 -12.21
N LYS A 27 -8.94 -2.75 -11.12
CA LYS A 27 -9.27 -1.86 -10.00
C LYS A 27 -7.99 -1.30 -9.38
N ILE A 28 -8.06 -0.06 -8.89
CA ILE A 28 -7.01 0.56 -8.08
C ILE A 28 -7.58 0.80 -6.68
N PHE A 29 -7.02 0.13 -5.69
CA PHE A 29 -7.36 0.28 -4.28
C PHE A 29 -6.30 1.11 -3.57
N MET A 30 -6.75 2.03 -2.72
CA MET A 30 -5.87 2.87 -1.92
C MET A 30 -6.41 2.93 -0.49
N ARG A 31 -5.61 2.45 0.46
CA ARG A 31 -5.75 2.78 1.87
C ARG A 31 -4.60 3.69 2.23
N ILE A 32 -4.84 4.99 2.13
CA ILE A 32 -3.87 6.03 2.49
C ILE A 32 -4.44 6.79 3.69
N GLY A 33 -3.61 7.14 4.66
CA GLY A 33 -4.01 7.79 5.90
C GLY A 33 -4.65 9.16 5.65
N ALA A 34 -5.95 9.19 5.36
CA ALA A 34 -6.75 10.41 5.33
C ALA A 34 -7.34 10.61 6.73
N ARG A 35 -6.87 11.66 7.42
CA ARG A 35 -7.41 12.10 8.72
C ARG A 35 -8.84 12.63 8.64
N ASP A 36 -9.39 12.75 7.44
CA ASP A 36 -10.65 13.44 7.15
C ASP A 36 -11.86 12.49 6.97
N HIS A 37 -11.80 11.30 7.55
CA HIS A 37 -13.03 10.51 7.74
C HIS A 37 -13.73 11.05 8.98
N GLY A 38 -14.70 11.93 8.77
CA GLY A 38 -15.71 12.27 9.77
C GLY A 38 -16.49 11.01 10.12
N SER A 39 -15.93 10.17 11.00
CA SER A 39 -16.49 8.88 11.34
C SER A 39 -17.71 9.09 12.22
N ALA A 40 -18.88 8.71 11.73
CA ALA A 40 -20.15 8.74 12.44
C ALA A 40 -20.14 7.72 13.61
N GLY A 41 -19.39 8.03 14.67
CA GLY A 41 -19.30 7.22 15.90
C GLY A 41 -18.37 6.01 15.85
N LEU A 42 -17.54 5.85 14.81
CA LEU A 42 -16.59 4.74 14.68
C LEU A 42 -15.17 5.19 15.02
N SER A 43 -14.37 4.31 15.64
CA SER A 43 -12.95 4.57 15.85
C SER A 43 -12.21 4.63 14.52
N THR A 44 -11.15 5.45 14.44
CA THR A 44 -10.31 5.55 13.25
C THR A 44 -9.83 4.16 12.82
N PHE A 45 -9.32 3.36 13.78
CA PHE A 45 -8.88 2.00 13.54
C PHE A 45 -9.96 1.12 12.88
N MET A 46 -11.20 1.17 13.37
CA MET A 46 -12.29 0.38 12.80
C MET A 46 -12.61 0.79 11.37
N VAL A 47 -12.58 2.09 11.06
CA VAL A 47 -12.75 2.57 9.68
C VAL A 47 -11.64 2.04 8.77
N GLU A 48 -10.39 2.00 9.24
CA GLU A 48 -9.29 1.43 8.45
C GLU A 48 -9.48 -0.07 8.21
N MET A 49 -9.96 -0.81 9.22
CA MET A 49 -10.23 -2.24 9.09
C MET A 49 -11.39 -2.52 8.13
N LEU A 50 -12.42 -1.68 8.10
CA LEU A 50 -13.53 -1.80 7.15
C LEU A 50 -13.08 -1.51 5.71
N ASP A 51 -12.25 -0.49 5.50
CA ASP A 51 -11.64 -0.20 4.21
C ASP A 51 -10.79 -1.38 3.73
N LEU A 52 -9.94 -1.89 4.61
CA LEU A 52 -9.09 -3.05 4.32
C LEU A 52 -9.93 -4.28 3.98
N ALA A 53 -10.95 -4.60 4.77
CA ALA A 53 -11.85 -5.73 4.51
C ALA A 53 -12.52 -5.59 3.13
N ARG A 54 -12.92 -4.38 2.73
CA ARG A 54 -13.46 -4.10 1.40
C ARG A 54 -12.41 -4.33 0.30
N ILE A 55 -11.18 -3.86 0.50
CA ILE A 55 -10.09 -4.04 -0.46
C ILE A 55 -9.84 -5.53 -0.68
N LEU A 56 -9.61 -6.31 0.39
CA LEU A 56 -9.29 -7.73 0.30
C LEU A 56 -10.44 -8.53 -0.34
N LYS A 57 -11.70 -8.16 -0.05
CA LYS A 57 -12.88 -8.81 -0.64
C LYS A 57 -13.04 -8.57 -2.15
N LEU A 58 -12.62 -7.42 -2.66
CA LEU A 58 -12.90 -7.00 -4.03
C LEU A 58 -11.68 -7.06 -4.97
N ALA A 59 -10.48 -7.15 -4.39
CA ALA A 59 -9.24 -7.24 -5.14
C ALA A 59 -9.17 -8.54 -5.93
N THR A 60 -8.54 -8.45 -7.09
CA THR A 60 -8.22 -9.59 -7.95
C THR A 60 -6.71 -9.62 -8.21
N SER A 61 -6.22 -10.68 -8.83
CA SER A 61 -4.83 -10.76 -9.30
C SER A 61 -4.46 -9.68 -10.33
N LYS A 62 -5.44 -8.96 -10.89
CA LYS A 62 -5.24 -7.83 -11.81
C LYS A 62 -5.42 -6.47 -11.15
N SER A 63 -5.62 -6.42 -9.84
CA SER A 63 -5.80 -5.16 -9.11
C SER A 63 -4.45 -4.56 -8.69
N LEU A 64 -4.41 -3.22 -8.61
CA LEU A 64 -3.33 -2.48 -7.95
C LEU A 64 -3.79 -2.09 -6.54
N ILE A 65 -3.02 -2.45 -5.51
CA ILE A 65 -3.32 -2.19 -4.11
C ILE A 65 -2.22 -1.30 -3.52
N LEU A 66 -2.58 -0.15 -2.96
CA LEU A 66 -1.65 0.76 -2.26
C LEU A 66 -2.09 0.89 -0.80
N ILE A 67 -1.21 0.54 0.14
CA ILE A 67 -1.48 0.60 1.57
C ILE A 67 -0.42 1.46 2.24
N ASP A 68 -0.85 2.38 3.11
CA ASP A 68 0.01 3.29 3.86
C ASP A 68 -0.25 3.15 5.37
N GLU A 69 0.81 2.87 6.13
CA GLU A 69 0.86 2.85 7.60
C GLU A 69 -0.29 2.10 8.29
N LEU A 70 -0.68 0.94 7.75
CA LEU A 70 -1.70 0.08 8.35
C LEU A 70 -1.30 -0.35 9.77
N GLY A 71 -2.28 -0.39 10.69
CA GLY A 71 -2.09 -0.93 12.04
C GLY A 71 -1.58 0.07 13.08
N ARG A 72 -1.48 1.37 12.77
CA ARG A 72 -1.06 2.41 13.74
C ARG A 72 -2.06 2.67 14.88
N GLY A 73 -3.33 2.32 14.69
CA GLY A 73 -4.41 2.60 15.65
C GLY A 73 -4.62 1.56 16.75
N THR A 74 -3.73 0.57 16.91
CA THR A 74 -3.85 -0.54 17.87
C THR A 74 -2.51 -0.85 18.56
N ALA A 75 -2.49 -1.82 19.47
CA ALA A 75 -1.27 -2.30 20.10
C ALA A 75 -0.27 -2.82 19.05
N ALA A 76 1.03 -2.57 19.23
CA ALA A 76 2.04 -2.87 18.23
C ALA A 76 2.05 -4.35 17.79
N LEU A 77 1.87 -5.28 18.72
CA LEU A 77 1.79 -6.72 18.44
C LEU A 77 0.55 -7.09 17.63
N ASP A 78 -0.61 -6.51 17.98
CA ASP A 78 -1.85 -6.73 17.25
C ASP A 78 -1.77 -6.13 15.84
N GLY A 79 -1.19 -4.93 15.73
CA GLY A 79 -0.94 -4.25 14.47
C GLY A 79 -0.04 -5.08 13.56
N LEU A 80 1.11 -5.54 14.05
CA LEU A 80 2.02 -6.39 13.30
C LEU A 80 1.32 -7.67 12.80
N SER A 81 0.55 -8.33 13.68
CA SER A 81 -0.17 -9.57 13.35
C SER A 81 -1.19 -9.36 12.24
N ILE A 82 -1.96 -8.26 12.30
CA ILE A 82 -2.93 -7.90 11.26
C ILE A 82 -2.21 -7.62 9.94
N VAL A 83 -1.15 -6.80 9.95
CA VAL A 83 -0.45 -6.43 8.72
C VAL A 83 0.24 -7.64 8.09
N SER A 84 0.77 -8.57 8.89
CA SER A 84 1.34 -9.84 8.38
C SER A 84 0.29 -10.67 7.65
N ALA A 85 -0.86 -10.90 8.28
CA ALA A 85 -1.94 -11.67 7.67
C ALA A 85 -2.46 -11.02 6.36
N VAL A 86 -2.53 -9.68 6.32
CA VAL A 86 -2.90 -8.94 5.11
C VAL A 86 -1.87 -9.13 4.01
N LYS A 87 -0.57 -9.02 4.34
CA LYS A 87 0.53 -9.21 3.40
C LYS A 87 0.45 -10.61 2.77
N GLU A 88 0.33 -11.64 3.60
CA GLU A 88 0.22 -13.04 3.17
C GLU A 88 -0.97 -13.23 2.22
N HIS A 89 -2.15 -12.72 2.58
CA HIS A 89 -3.34 -12.81 1.74
C HIS A 89 -3.17 -12.13 0.38
N ILE A 90 -2.54 -10.95 0.34
CA ILE A 90 -2.27 -10.22 -0.91
C ILE A 90 -1.29 -11.00 -1.81
N VAL A 91 -0.26 -11.62 -1.21
CA VAL A 91 0.71 -12.46 -1.93
C VAL A 91 0.00 -13.68 -2.53
N GLU A 92 -0.87 -14.36 -1.79
CA GLU A 92 -1.66 -15.48 -2.28
C GLU A 92 -2.61 -15.08 -3.43
N LEU A 93 -3.22 -13.90 -3.32
CA LEU A 93 -4.07 -13.31 -4.37
C LEU A 93 -3.28 -13.00 -5.65
N LYS A 94 -1.95 -12.85 -5.57
CA LYS A 94 -1.05 -12.45 -6.66
C LYS A 94 -1.42 -11.09 -7.25
N ALA A 95 -1.94 -10.19 -6.41
CA ALA A 95 -2.23 -8.81 -6.81
C ALA A 95 -0.95 -7.96 -6.84
N TYR A 96 -0.97 -6.87 -7.62
CA TYR A 96 0.10 -5.89 -7.57
C TYR A 96 -0.10 -5.02 -6.33
N ALA A 97 0.87 -5.01 -5.41
CA ALA A 97 0.73 -4.27 -4.17
C ALA A 97 1.98 -3.48 -3.79
N VAL A 98 1.77 -2.30 -3.20
CA VAL A 98 2.80 -1.51 -2.53
C VAL A 98 2.29 -1.21 -1.11
N MET A 99 3.08 -1.60 -0.11
CA MET A 99 2.76 -1.37 1.30
C MET A 99 3.87 -0.52 1.93
N ALA A 100 3.52 0.68 2.36
CA ALA A 100 4.39 1.49 3.21
C ALA A 100 4.09 1.17 4.68
N THR A 101 5.12 0.79 5.43
CA THR A 101 4.98 0.35 6.83
C THR A 101 6.16 0.81 7.67
N HIS A 102 5.92 0.91 8.97
CA HIS A 102 6.95 1.13 9.98
C HIS A 102 7.41 -0.19 10.65
N PHE A 103 6.73 -1.30 10.36
CA PHE A 103 7.08 -2.63 10.86
C PHE A 103 8.19 -3.24 10.00
N SER A 104 9.43 -3.11 10.45
CA SER A 104 10.60 -3.73 9.81
C SER A 104 10.57 -5.27 9.80
N GLU A 105 9.80 -5.85 10.72
CA GLU A 105 9.61 -7.28 10.92
C GLU A 105 8.86 -7.95 9.77
N LEU A 106 8.21 -7.16 8.91
CA LEU A 106 7.47 -7.66 7.75
C LEU A 106 8.35 -7.90 6.52
N SER A 107 9.58 -7.37 6.52
CA SER A 107 10.54 -7.58 5.42
C SER A 107 10.99 -9.03 5.37
N ASP A 108 10.73 -9.71 4.25
CA ASP A 108 11.14 -11.09 4.02
C ASP A 108 11.64 -11.31 2.58
N ASN A 109 11.99 -12.55 2.25
CA ASN A 109 12.46 -12.93 0.92
C ASN A 109 11.33 -13.19 -0.10
N ALA A 110 10.07 -13.12 0.32
CA ALA A 110 8.91 -13.32 -0.56
C ALA A 110 8.49 -12.00 -1.25
N THR A 111 8.89 -10.85 -0.69
CA THR A 111 8.56 -9.53 -1.24
C THR A 111 9.80 -8.75 -1.69
N PHE A 112 9.59 -7.77 -2.57
CA PHE A 112 10.63 -6.79 -2.91
C PHE A 112 10.60 -5.65 -1.89
N ASN A 113 11.67 -5.52 -1.11
CA ASN A 113 11.75 -4.56 -0.02
C ASN A 113 12.52 -3.30 -0.46
N LEU A 114 11.95 -2.14 -0.14
CA LEU A 114 12.46 -0.82 -0.49
C LEU A 114 12.49 0.06 0.74
N LYS A 115 13.54 0.88 0.84
CA LYS A 115 13.68 1.91 1.86
C LYS A 115 14.02 3.26 1.24
N MET A 116 13.68 4.32 1.95
CA MET A 116 14.09 5.68 1.60
C MET A 116 15.55 5.90 2.00
N ALA A 117 16.37 6.35 1.06
CA ALA A 117 17.78 6.60 1.29
C ALA A 117 17.98 7.86 2.16
N VAL A 118 18.79 7.70 3.21
CA VAL A 118 19.09 8.74 4.19
C VAL A 118 20.59 8.99 4.22
N SER A 119 21.00 10.27 4.16
CA SER A 119 22.39 10.71 4.27
C SER A 119 22.54 11.64 5.48
N GLY A 120 23.01 11.10 6.60
CA GLY A 120 23.01 11.81 7.88
C GLY A 120 21.56 12.08 8.32
N ASN A 121 21.19 13.36 8.46
CA ASN A 121 19.83 13.77 8.81
C ASN A 121 18.97 14.15 7.60
N LEU A 122 19.46 13.95 6.37
CA LEU A 122 18.77 14.32 5.14
C LEU A 122 18.08 13.11 4.50
N VAL A 123 16.76 13.19 4.34
CA VAL A 123 15.99 12.25 3.51
C VAL A 123 16.13 12.67 2.04
N THR A 124 16.66 11.80 1.21
CA THR A 124 17.05 12.15 -0.18
C THR A 124 15.94 11.93 -1.21
N TYR A 125 14.78 11.44 -0.79
CA TYR A 125 13.65 11.05 -1.65
C TYR A 125 13.96 9.94 -2.68
N ARG A 126 15.10 9.28 -2.57
CA ARG A 126 15.48 8.12 -3.38
C ARG A 126 15.05 6.83 -2.71
N LEU A 127 14.47 5.91 -3.47
CA LEU A 127 14.20 4.54 -3.04
C LEU A 127 15.42 3.66 -3.35
N GLU A 128 15.84 2.86 -2.38
CA GLU A 128 16.92 1.89 -2.51
C GLU A 128 16.46 0.52 -1.99
N PRO A 129 17.02 -0.59 -2.51
CA PRO A 129 16.75 -1.92 -1.95
C PRO A 129 17.12 -1.97 -0.46
N GLY A 130 16.28 -2.61 0.35
CA GLY A 130 16.54 -2.79 1.78
C GLY A 130 15.36 -3.29 2.57
#